data_AF-A0A947CB11-F1
#
_entry.id   AF-A0A947CB11-F1
#
_cell.length_a   1.000
_cell.length_b   1.000
_cell.length_c   1.000
_cell.angle_alpha   90.00
_cell.angle_beta   90.00
_cell.angle_gamma   90.00
#
_symmetry.space_group_name_H-M   'P 1'
#
loop_
_entity.id
_entity.type
_entity.pdbx_description
1 polymer ?
#
loop_
_entity_poly.entity_id
_entity_poly.type
_entity_poly.pdbx_seq_one_letter_code
_entity_poly.pdbx_strand_id
1 'polypeptide(L)'
;MFNMLALLQDTAGVTGDVGAGLAIIGAAGVVIGAGIGIGRIGGQMADAMARQPEAAAQIQTGSIILAALIEGAALFALVIAGFIK
;
A
#
# COMPACT_ATOMS: atom_id res chain seq x y z
N MET A 1 -14.73 44.21 -4.61
CA MET A 1 -13.88 43.62 -5.67
C MET A 1 -12.84 42.65 -5.11
N PHE A 2 -12.09 43.02 -4.07
CA PHE A 2 -11.13 42.12 -3.39
C PHE A 2 -11.75 40.82 -2.82
N ASN A 3 -12.96 40.90 -2.27
CA ASN A 3 -13.64 39.73 -1.68
C ASN A 3 -14.05 38.65 -2.71
N MET A 4 -14.33 39.05 -3.96
CA MET A 4 -14.69 38.12 -5.03
C MET A 4 -13.46 37.34 -5.51
N LEU A 5 -12.29 38.00 -5.56
CA LEU A 5 -11.03 37.35 -5.93
C LEU A 5 -10.56 36.37 -4.84
N ALA A 6 -10.70 36.73 -3.57
CA ALA A 6 -10.40 35.84 -2.45
C ALA A 6 -11.29 34.58 -2.46
N LEU A 7 -12.59 34.73 -2.73
CA LEU A 7 -13.52 33.61 -2.83
C LEU A 7 -13.20 32.68 -4.02
N LEU A 8 -12.78 33.24 -5.16
CA LEU A 8 -12.35 32.48 -6.34
C LEU A 8 -11.02 31.73 -6.13
N GLN A 9 -10.09 32.29 -5.35
CA GLN A 9 -8.83 31.62 -4.98
C GLN A 9 -9.06 30.46 -4.01
N ASP A 10 -9.98 30.61 -3.06
CA ASP A 10 -10.40 29.54 -2.13
C ASP A 10 -11.02 28.35 -2.88
N THR A 11 -11.88 28.62 -3.88
CA THR A 11 -12.48 27.54 -4.70
C THR A 11 -11.48 26.85 -5.61
N ALA A 12 -10.44 27.56 -6.08
CA ALA A 12 -9.39 26.96 -6.91
C ALA A 12 -8.52 25.97 -6.13
N GLY A 13 -8.25 26.23 -4.84
CA GLY A 13 -7.52 25.34 -3.95
C GLY A 13 -8.23 24.00 -3.70
N VAL A 14 -9.56 24.02 -3.58
CA VAL A 14 -10.40 22.84 -3.30
C VAL A 14 -10.25 21.74 -4.37
N THR A 15 -9.96 22.10 -5.62
CA THR A 15 -9.81 21.10 -6.70
C THR A 15 -8.50 20.30 -6.62
N GLY A 16 -7.43 20.87 -6.04
CA GLY A 16 -6.19 20.13 -5.78
C GLY A 16 -6.34 19.13 -4.64
N ASP A 17 -7.10 19.50 -3.61
CA ASP A 17 -7.26 18.67 -2.39
C ASP A 17 -8.04 17.37 -2.64
N VAL A 18 -8.94 17.32 -3.62
CA VAL A 18 -9.70 16.10 -3.94
C VAL A 18 -8.78 15.00 -4.50
N GLY A 19 -7.81 15.36 -5.34
CA GLY A 19 -6.84 14.42 -5.91
C GLY A 19 -5.95 13.80 -4.83
N ALA A 20 -5.42 14.64 -3.94
CA ALA A 20 -4.65 14.21 -2.77
C ALA A 20 -5.48 13.35 -1.81
N GLY A 21 -6.75 13.72 -1.56
CA GLY A 21 -7.65 12.95 -0.70
C GLY A 21 -7.93 11.53 -1.22
N LEU A 22 -8.17 11.38 -2.52
CA LEU A 22 -8.37 10.08 -3.14
C LEU A 22 -7.08 9.24 -3.15
N ALA A 23 -5.91 9.88 -3.36
CA ALA A 23 -4.61 9.21 -3.30
C ALA A 23 -4.34 8.60 -1.91
N ILE A 24 -4.67 9.32 -0.83
CA ILE A 24 -4.54 8.83 0.56
C ILE A 24 -5.44 7.62 0.80
N ILE A 25 -6.70 7.66 0.36
CA ILE A 25 -7.63 6.54 0.51
C ILE A 25 -7.13 5.31 -0.26
N GLY A 26 -6.66 5.51 -1.49
CA GLY A 26 -6.06 4.45 -2.31
C GLY A 26 -4.82 3.85 -1.64
N ALA A 27 -3.91 4.70 -1.14
CA ALA A 27 -2.70 4.29 -0.43
C ALA A 27 -3.03 3.47 0.83
N ALA A 28 -4.02 3.89 1.62
CA ALA A 28 -4.48 3.13 2.79
C ALA A 28 -4.98 1.73 2.39
N GLY A 29 -5.75 1.63 1.30
CA GLY A 29 -6.23 0.36 0.76
C GLY A 29 -5.08 -0.56 0.34
N VAL A 30 -4.05 -0.01 -0.32
CA VAL A 30 -2.84 -0.75 -0.71
C VAL A 30 -2.11 -1.30 0.52
N VAL A 31 -1.88 -0.49 1.54
CA VAL A 31 -1.19 -0.90 2.78
C VAL A 31 -1.96 -2.02 3.48
N ILE A 32 -3.28 -1.89 3.59
CA ILE A 32 -4.14 -2.92 4.20
C ILE A 32 -4.08 -4.22 3.39
N GLY A 33 -4.19 -4.15 2.07
CA GLY A 33 -4.12 -5.31 1.19
C GLY A 33 -2.78 -6.04 1.29
N ALA A 34 -1.67 -5.28 1.29
CA ALA A 34 -0.33 -5.82 1.45
C ALA A 34 -0.14 -6.46 2.83
N GLY A 35 -0.56 -5.79 3.91
CA GLY A 35 -0.46 -6.31 5.27
C GLY A 35 -1.23 -7.62 5.46
N ILE A 36 -2.46 -7.71 4.93
CA ILE A 36 -3.24 -8.96 4.97
C ILE A 36 -2.56 -10.07 4.16
N GLY A 37 -2.08 -9.77 2.96
CA GLY A 37 -1.40 -10.74 2.10
C GLY A 37 -0.14 -11.31 2.73
N ILE A 38 0.76 -10.45 3.19
CA ILE A 38 2.02 -10.83 3.86
C ILE A 38 1.73 -11.57 5.17
N GLY A 39 0.77 -11.10 5.98
CA GLY A 39 0.38 -11.76 7.22
C GLY A 39 -0.12 -13.20 7.00
N ARG A 40 -0.90 -13.44 5.94
CA ARG A 40 -1.35 -14.78 5.57
C ARG A 40 -0.20 -15.68 5.13
N ILE A 41 0.73 -15.16 4.32
CA ILE A 41 1.94 -15.89 3.92
C ILE A 41 2.75 -16.29 5.16
N GLY A 42 2.99 -15.35 6.08
CA GLY A 42 3.75 -15.61 7.31
C GLY A 42 3.09 -16.67 8.20
N GLY A 43 1.77 -16.60 8.37
CA GLY A 43 1.01 -17.61 9.13
C GLY A 43 1.09 -19.00 8.50
N GLN A 44 0.85 -19.10 7.19
CA GLN A 44 0.94 -20.37 6.45
C GLN A 44 2.36 -20.93 6.40
N MET A 45 3.37 -20.06 6.33
CA MET A 45 4.78 -20.41 6.40
C MET A 45 5.11 -21.08 7.73
N ALA A 46 4.72 -20.46 8.86
CA ALA A 46 4.97 -21.01 10.19
C ALA A 46 4.30 -22.39 10.35
N ASP A 47 3.06 -22.51 9.92
CA ASP A 47 2.28 -23.75 9.92
C ASP A 47 2.89 -24.86 9.07
N ALA A 48 3.47 -24.50 7.91
CA ALA A 48 4.13 -25.44 7.01
C ALA A 48 5.48 -25.90 7.57
N MET A 49 6.28 -24.96 8.11
CA MET A 49 7.57 -25.26 8.76
C MET A 49 7.39 -26.17 9.98
N ALA A 50 6.31 -25.99 10.75
CA ALA A 50 6.01 -26.85 11.89
C ALA A 50 5.65 -28.29 11.49
N ARG A 51 5.01 -28.48 10.32
CA ARG A 51 4.63 -29.80 9.79
C ARG A 51 5.76 -30.49 9.02
N GLN A 52 6.67 -29.71 8.44
CA GLN A 52 7.77 -30.21 7.60
C GLN A 52 9.07 -29.46 7.94
N PRO A 53 9.68 -29.77 9.10
CA PRO A 53 10.89 -29.09 9.54
C PRO A 53 12.08 -29.32 8.58
N GLU A 54 12.13 -30.44 7.87
CA GLU A 54 13.19 -30.77 6.91
C GLU A 54 13.16 -29.84 5.68
N ALA A 55 11.99 -29.28 5.35
CA ALA A 55 11.80 -28.35 4.23
C ALA A 55 11.77 -26.88 4.68
N ALA A 56 12.04 -26.59 5.96
CA ALA A 56 11.83 -25.26 6.54
C ALA A 56 12.54 -24.12 5.80
N ALA A 57 13.80 -24.33 5.38
CA ALA A 57 14.56 -23.34 4.63
C ALA A 57 13.98 -23.07 3.23
N GLN A 58 13.48 -24.11 2.55
CA GLN A 58 12.86 -23.99 1.23
C GLN A 58 11.51 -23.28 1.33
N ILE A 59 10.71 -23.63 2.35
CA ILE A 59 9.43 -22.97 2.67
C ILE A 59 9.66 -21.49 2.95
N GLN A 60 10.59 -21.16 3.85
CA GLN A 60 10.92 -19.77 4.20
C GLN A 60 11.36 -18.98 2.96
N THR A 61 12.24 -19.54 2.14
CA THR A 61 12.72 -18.87 0.92
C THR A 61 11.56 -18.60 -0.05
N GLY A 62 10.71 -19.60 -0.31
CA GLY A 62 9.54 -19.44 -1.16
C GLY A 62 8.56 -18.40 -0.63
N SER A 63 8.28 -18.40 0.68
CA SER A 63 7.41 -17.44 1.35
C SER A 63 7.95 -16.01 1.30
N ILE A 64 9.25 -15.80 1.49
CA ILE A 64 9.87 -14.47 1.37
C ILE A 64 9.76 -13.95 -0.07
N ILE A 65 9.95 -14.79 -1.09
CA ILE A 65 9.76 -14.38 -2.49
C ILE A 65 8.32 -13.93 -2.73
N LEU A 66 7.33 -14.69 -2.24
CA LEU A 66 5.92 -14.31 -2.36
C LEU A 66 5.60 -13.01 -1.62
N ALA A 67 6.14 -12.83 -0.41
CA ALA A 67 5.99 -11.60 0.36
C ALA A 67 6.62 -10.40 -0.38
N ALA A 68 7.82 -10.58 -0.94
CA ALA A 68 8.52 -9.55 -1.70
C ALA A 68 7.78 -9.15 -3.00
N LEU A 69 7.07 -10.07 -3.65
CA LEU A 69 6.21 -9.74 -4.80
C LEU A 69 5.04 -8.84 -4.40
N ILE A 70 4.40 -9.11 -3.25
CA ILE A 70 3.35 -8.25 -2.70
C ILE A 70 3.92 -6.89 -2.30
N GLU A 71 5.04 -6.88 -1.59
CA GLU A 71 5.71 -5.66 -1.13
C GLU A 71 6.15 -4.79 -2.31
N GLY A 72 6.74 -5.38 -3.37
CA GLY A 72 7.14 -4.68 -4.58
C GLY A 72 5.96 -4.01 -5.30
N ALA A 73 4.83 -4.71 -5.43
CA ALA A 73 3.61 -4.14 -6.01
C ALA A 73 3.02 -3.02 -5.15
N ALA A 74 2.99 -3.21 -3.82
CA ALA A 74 2.46 -2.23 -2.87
C ALA A 74 3.30 -0.95 -2.83
N LEU A 75 4.63 -1.08 -2.74
CA LEU A 75 5.55 0.06 -2.75
C LEU A 75 5.46 0.83 -4.07
N PHE A 76 5.32 0.14 -5.21
CA PHE A 76 5.13 0.81 -6.49
C PHE A 76 3.85 1.66 -6.52
N ALA A 77 2.73 1.14 -6.01
CA ALA A 77 1.49 1.89 -5.90
C ALA A 77 1.59 3.07 -4.93
N LEU A 78 2.29 2.92 -3.79
CA LEU A 78 2.51 4.01 -2.84
C LEU A 78 3.41 5.11 -3.40
N VAL A 79 4.45 4.74 -4.16
CA VAL A 79 5.32 5.70 -4.85
C VAL A 79 4.50 6.53 -5.85
N ILE A 80 3.63 5.88 -6.64
CA ILE A 80 2.74 6.59 -7.56
C ILE A 80 1.80 7.52 -6.80
N ALA A 81 1.20 7.06 -5.70
CA ALA A 81 0.32 7.88 -4.87
C ALA A 81 1.04 9.12 -4.31
N GLY A 82 2.31 8.99 -3.90
CA GLY A 82 3.12 10.10 -3.40
C GLY A 82 3.51 11.14 -4.47
N PHE A 83 3.37 10.82 -5.76
CA PHE A 83 3.58 11.78 -6.85
C PHE A 83 2.33 12.59 -7.22
N ILE A 84 1.16 12.21 -6.71
CA ILE A 84 -0.09 12.95 -6.89
C ILE A 84 -0.02 14.19 -6.00
N LYS A 85 -0.10 15.37 -6.62
CA LYS A 85 -0.06 16.69 -5.94
C LYS A 85 -1.46 17.23 -5.73
#